data_AF-A0A7S1M478-F1
#
_entry.id   AF-A0A7S1M478-F1
#
_cell.length_a   1.000
_cell.length_b   1.000
_cell.length_c   1.000
_cell.angle_alpha   90.00
_cell.angle_beta   90.00
_cell.angle_gamma   90.00
#
_symmetry.space_group_name_H-M   'P 1'
#
loop_
_entity.id
_entity.type
_entity.pdbx_description
1 polymer ?
#
loop_
_entity_poly.entity_id
_entity_poly.type
_entity_poly.pdbx_seq_one_letter_code
_entity_poly.pdbx_strand_id
1 'polypeptide(L)'
;CQYPTNGPPSVGVFGRGKTAAYLVVVPTGMPPSSPDPSMGVFAGQGDAHMSRITLLHVDMSYPGVAGSQRFFIDLKPWHGAAKGDDERPDPCLPKAAISGPTISGDGSIYFGHMNGELMTIYDENEDGWIEAKEISSFQTGAAFNAAPVIAPGMLLAAPCDGLHVWKF
;
A
#
# COMPACT_ATOMS: atom_id res chain seq x y z
N CYS A 1 10.01 -10.83 13.63
CA CYS A 1 9.37 -9.51 13.41
C CYS A 1 7.99 -9.73 12.85
N GLN A 2 6.97 -9.09 13.42
CA GLN A 2 5.56 -9.26 12.97
C GLN A 2 5.30 -8.63 11.59
N TYR A 3 6.14 -7.66 11.18
CA TYR A 3 6.05 -6.95 9.91
C TYR A 3 7.46 -6.83 9.29
N PRO A 4 7.92 -7.82 8.49
CA PRO A 4 9.18 -7.66 7.78
C PRO A 4 9.06 -6.56 6.70
N THR A 5 10.11 -5.77 6.53
CA THR A 5 10.23 -4.82 5.42
C THR A 5 10.45 -5.59 4.13
N ASN A 6 9.47 -5.56 3.22
CA ASN A 6 9.53 -6.29 1.96
C ASN A 6 9.06 -5.51 0.72
N GLY A 7 8.58 -4.28 0.87
CA GLY A 7 8.29 -3.37 -0.23
C GLY A 7 9.27 -2.18 -0.29
N PRO A 8 9.50 -1.58 -1.47
CA PRO A 8 10.30 -0.37 -1.58
C PRO A 8 9.59 0.82 -0.91
N PRO A 9 10.29 1.69 -0.17
CA PRO A 9 9.70 2.90 0.39
C PRO A 9 9.46 3.96 -0.68
N SER A 10 8.70 5.00 -0.34
CA SER A 10 8.58 6.21 -1.16
C SER A 10 8.75 7.47 -0.33
N VAL A 11 9.23 8.53 -0.97
CA VAL A 11 9.41 9.85 -0.36
C VAL A 11 8.65 10.87 -1.18
N GLY A 12 7.93 11.76 -0.52
CA GLY A 12 7.15 12.80 -1.18
C GLY A 12 6.67 13.85 -0.19
N VAL A 13 5.75 14.71 -0.66
CA VAL A 13 5.10 15.72 0.17
C VAL A 13 3.71 15.21 0.55
N PHE A 14 3.34 15.38 1.80
CA PHE A 14 2.05 15.01 2.36
C PHE A 14 1.43 16.24 3.04
N GLY A 15 0.11 16.36 2.99
CA GLY A 15 -0.61 17.55 3.42
C GLY A 15 -0.48 18.73 2.44
N ARG A 16 -1.19 19.82 2.71
CA ARG A 16 -1.22 21.03 1.88
C ARG A 16 -0.99 22.28 2.71
N GLY A 17 -0.54 23.35 2.07
CA GLY A 17 -0.35 24.65 2.71
C GLY A 17 0.59 24.60 3.93
N LYS A 18 0.05 24.84 5.12
CA LYS A 18 0.83 24.93 6.37
C LYS A 18 1.13 23.59 7.03
N THR A 19 0.43 22.52 6.62
CA THR A 19 0.66 21.15 7.10
C THR A 19 1.48 20.31 6.12
N ALA A 20 1.89 20.92 4.99
CA ALA A 20 2.76 20.28 4.02
C ALA A 20 4.10 19.89 4.64
N ALA A 21 4.44 18.61 4.58
CA ALA A 21 5.70 18.08 5.10
C ALA A 21 6.26 16.98 4.22
N TYR A 22 7.56 16.70 4.39
CA TYR A 22 8.17 15.55 3.75
C TYR A 22 7.76 14.28 4.49
N LEU A 23 7.38 13.29 3.71
CA LEU A 23 6.88 12.02 4.21
C LEU A 23 7.72 10.89 3.62
N VAL A 24 8.11 9.93 4.46
CA VAL A 24 8.60 8.63 4.01
C VAL A 24 7.53 7.58 4.29
N VAL A 25 7.06 6.91 3.24
CA VAL A 25 6.09 5.81 3.33
C VAL A 25 6.85 4.50 3.27
N VAL A 26 6.71 3.68 4.32
CA VAL A 26 7.40 2.40 4.45
C VAL A 26 6.36 1.27 4.52
N PRO A 27 6.21 0.47 3.45
CA PRO A 27 5.40 -0.73 3.49
C PRO A 27 6.12 -1.87 4.21
N THR A 28 5.40 -2.57 5.07
CA THR A 28 5.89 -3.74 5.81
C THR A 28 4.80 -4.80 5.88
N GLY A 29 5.16 -6.06 5.93
CA GLY A 29 4.18 -7.14 6.10
C GLY A 29 4.71 -8.49 5.65
N MET A 30 3.98 -9.56 5.98
CA MET A 30 4.36 -10.91 5.57
C MET A 30 4.01 -11.14 4.09
N PRO A 31 4.91 -11.70 3.26
CA PRO A 31 4.55 -12.07 1.90
C PRO A 31 3.43 -13.12 1.91
N PRO A 32 2.62 -13.22 0.83
CA PRO A 32 1.63 -14.27 0.70
C PRO A 32 2.30 -15.64 0.61
N SER A 33 1.53 -16.67 0.94
CA SER A 33 1.94 -18.06 0.74
C SER A 33 1.96 -18.39 -0.75
N SER A 34 2.81 -19.34 -1.17
CA SER A 34 2.69 -19.89 -2.52
C SER A 34 1.38 -20.69 -2.64
N PRO A 35 0.62 -20.57 -3.73
CA PRO A 35 -0.59 -21.36 -3.92
C PRO A 35 -0.24 -22.85 -3.96
N ASP A 36 -0.91 -23.65 -3.13
CA ASP A 36 -0.69 -25.10 -3.02
C ASP A 36 -2.04 -25.80 -2.77
N PRO A 37 -2.69 -26.31 -3.83
CA PRO A 37 -3.97 -26.99 -3.70
C PRO A 37 -3.92 -28.27 -2.86
N SER A 38 -2.77 -28.92 -2.79
CA SER A 38 -2.60 -30.16 -2.00
C SER A 38 -2.61 -29.89 -0.50
N MET A 39 -2.21 -28.68 -0.11
CA MET A 39 -2.20 -28.18 1.26
C MET A 39 -3.39 -27.28 1.59
N GLY A 40 -4.28 -27.05 0.62
CA GLY A 40 -5.44 -26.18 0.77
C GLY A 40 -5.09 -24.69 0.91
N VAL A 41 -3.98 -24.25 0.32
CA VAL A 41 -3.52 -22.86 0.34
C VAL A 41 -4.02 -22.14 -0.92
N PHE A 42 -4.97 -21.24 -0.73
CA PHE A 42 -5.67 -20.49 -1.78
C PHE A 42 -5.80 -19.02 -1.39
N ALA A 43 -6.28 -18.17 -2.30
CA ALA A 43 -6.59 -16.79 -1.95
C ALA A 43 -7.73 -16.76 -0.91
N GLY A 44 -7.44 -16.26 0.29
CA GLY A 44 -8.39 -16.23 1.41
C GLY A 44 -8.43 -17.50 2.26
N GLN A 45 -7.58 -18.50 1.98
CA GLN A 45 -7.49 -19.74 2.75
C GLN A 45 -6.04 -20.12 3.04
N GLY A 46 -5.72 -20.31 4.33
CA GLY A 46 -4.37 -20.65 4.80
C GLY A 46 -3.96 -19.75 5.96
N ASP A 47 -2.64 -19.64 6.15
CA ASP A 47 -2.05 -18.83 7.22
C ASP A 47 -2.47 -17.36 7.12
N ALA A 48 -2.63 -16.72 8.27
CA ALA A 48 -2.92 -15.30 8.35
C ALA A 48 -1.66 -14.48 8.09
N HIS A 49 -1.77 -13.50 7.20
CA HIS A 49 -0.72 -12.55 6.86
C HIS A 49 -1.11 -11.16 7.34
N MET A 50 -0.12 -10.43 7.87
CA MET A 50 -0.28 -9.11 8.47
C MET A 50 0.57 -8.11 7.68
N SER A 51 0.07 -6.89 7.51
CA SER A 51 0.77 -5.81 6.82
C SER A 51 0.45 -4.45 7.43
N ARG A 52 1.37 -3.52 7.22
CA ARG A 52 1.35 -2.18 7.78
C ARG A 52 1.99 -1.19 6.82
N ILE A 53 1.33 -0.06 6.62
CA ILE A 53 1.96 1.15 6.09
C ILE A 53 2.42 2.00 7.27
N THR A 54 3.69 2.39 7.27
CA THR A 54 4.22 3.38 8.21
C THR A 54 4.48 4.69 7.48
N LEU A 55 3.91 5.77 7.99
CA LEU A 55 4.08 7.15 7.54
C LEU A 55 5.05 7.83 8.50
N LEU A 56 6.26 8.16 8.02
CA LEU A 56 7.28 8.89 8.76
C LEU A 56 7.28 10.34 8.31
N HIS A 57 6.65 11.18 9.11
CA HIS A 57 6.62 12.63 8.91
C HIS A 57 7.98 13.22 9.29
N VAL A 58 8.54 14.05 8.41
CA VAL A 58 9.79 14.79 8.64
C VAL A 58 9.45 16.26 8.76
N ASP A 59 9.36 16.73 10.02
CA ASP A 59 9.18 18.15 10.31
C ASP A 59 10.49 18.91 10.05
N MET A 60 10.45 19.83 9.08
CA MET A 60 11.58 20.68 8.70
C MET A 60 11.63 21.99 9.51
N SER A 61 10.64 22.26 10.35
CA SER A 61 10.49 23.52 11.11
C SER A 61 11.54 23.67 12.21
N TYR A 62 12.16 22.56 12.63
CA TYR A 62 13.21 22.53 13.65
C TYR A 62 14.50 21.92 13.10
N PRO A 63 15.46 22.74 12.61
CA PRO A 63 16.76 22.23 12.20
C PRO A 63 17.47 21.60 13.42
N GLY A 64 17.55 20.26 13.44
CA GLY A 64 18.24 19.48 14.47
C GLY A 64 17.34 18.64 15.38
N VAL A 65 16.01 18.74 15.27
CA VAL A 65 15.09 17.82 15.98
C VAL A 65 14.37 16.99 14.93
N ALA A 66 14.81 15.75 14.74
CA ALA A 66 14.02 14.74 14.04
C ALA A 66 12.81 14.37 14.92
N GLY A 67 11.86 15.30 15.04
CA GLY A 67 10.54 15.04 15.59
C GLY A 67 9.75 14.24 14.56
N SER A 68 10.10 12.97 14.38
CA SER A 68 9.36 12.11 13.46
C SER A 68 8.00 11.82 14.07
N GLN A 69 6.93 12.46 13.59
CA GLN A 69 5.61 11.89 13.82
C GLN A 69 5.55 10.59 13.02
N ARG A 70 5.22 9.50 13.72
CA ARG A 70 5.08 8.18 13.09
C ARG A 70 3.63 7.79 13.21
N PHE A 71 2.95 7.77 12.08
CA PHE A 71 1.65 7.17 11.99
C PHE A 71 1.79 5.79 11.33
N PHE A 72 0.94 4.86 11.72
CA PHE A 72 0.90 3.54 11.11
C PHE A 72 -0.54 3.09 10.92
N ILE A 73 -0.78 2.42 9.80
CA ILE A 73 -2.05 1.78 9.48
C ILE A 73 -1.78 0.29 9.44
N ASP A 74 -2.36 -0.45 10.38
CA ASP A 74 -2.47 -1.89 10.26
C ASP A 74 -3.58 -2.19 9.25
N LEU A 75 -3.22 -2.88 8.17
CA LEU A 75 -4.20 -3.30 7.17
C LEU A 75 -4.92 -4.55 7.68
N LYS A 76 -6.10 -4.81 7.11
CA LYS A 76 -6.88 -6.00 7.45
C LYS A 76 -6.04 -7.25 7.16
N PRO A 77 -5.98 -8.21 8.10
CA PRO A 77 -5.33 -9.49 7.84
C PRO A 77 -5.91 -10.17 6.60
N TRP A 78 -5.06 -10.83 5.81
CA TRP A 78 -5.49 -11.68 4.70
C TRP A 78 -4.92 -13.09 4.87
N HIS A 79 -5.41 -14.07 4.10
CA HIS A 79 -5.08 -15.47 4.30
C HIS A 79 -4.56 -16.13 3.03
N GLY A 80 -3.51 -16.95 3.17
CA GLY A 80 -3.02 -17.83 2.12
C GLY A 80 -2.32 -17.14 0.96
N ALA A 81 -2.68 -17.55 -0.26
CA ALA A 81 -2.06 -17.05 -1.48
C ALA A 81 -2.49 -15.62 -1.81
N ALA A 82 -1.72 -14.95 -2.67
CA ALA A 82 -2.10 -13.64 -3.19
C ALA A 82 -3.40 -13.76 -3.99
N LYS A 83 -4.26 -12.73 -3.95
CA LYS A 83 -5.53 -12.77 -4.67
C LYS A 83 -5.31 -13.02 -6.16
N GLY A 84 -5.93 -14.08 -6.69
CA GLY A 84 -5.87 -14.45 -8.10
C GLY A 84 -4.69 -15.36 -8.48
N ASP A 85 -3.73 -15.64 -7.59
CA ASP A 85 -2.61 -16.53 -7.89
C ASP A 85 -3.02 -18.01 -7.98
N ASP A 86 -4.10 -18.39 -7.30
CA ASP A 86 -4.68 -19.73 -7.30
C ASP A 86 -5.63 -20.00 -8.48
N GLU A 87 -6.07 -18.95 -9.17
CA GLU A 87 -7.03 -19.02 -10.27
C GLU A 87 -6.34 -19.04 -11.66
N ARG A 88 -5.01 -18.89 -11.71
CA ARG A 88 -4.24 -18.72 -12.96
C ARG A 88 -3.11 -19.75 -13.14
N PRO A 89 -2.73 -20.07 -14.40
CA PRO A 89 -1.63 -20.99 -14.67
C PRO A 89 -0.24 -20.40 -14.37
N ASP A 90 -0.11 -19.07 -14.34
CA ASP A 90 1.12 -18.31 -14.18
C ASP A 90 1.05 -17.38 -12.94
N PRO A 91 1.16 -17.90 -11.70
CA PRO A 91 0.98 -17.11 -10.50
C PRO A 91 1.99 -15.95 -10.42
N CYS A 92 1.53 -14.81 -9.91
CA CYS A 92 2.32 -13.60 -9.79
C CYS A 92 3.40 -13.70 -8.71
N LEU A 93 3.11 -14.46 -7.64
CA LEU A 93 4.01 -14.72 -6.52
C LEU A 93 4.67 -13.44 -5.98
N PRO A 94 3.87 -12.42 -5.60
CA PRO A 94 4.42 -11.16 -5.12
C PRO A 94 5.22 -11.41 -3.83
N LYS A 95 6.41 -10.81 -3.77
CA LYS A 95 7.36 -10.99 -2.65
C LYS A 95 7.12 -10.02 -1.50
N ALA A 96 6.25 -9.04 -1.71
CA ALA A 96 5.86 -8.03 -0.74
C ALA A 96 4.42 -8.27 -0.26
N ALA A 97 4.06 -7.72 0.89
CA ALA A 97 2.66 -7.65 1.34
C ALA A 97 1.90 -6.46 0.75
N ILE A 98 2.64 -5.43 0.35
CA ILE A 98 2.13 -4.19 -0.20
C ILE A 98 3.06 -3.82 -1.35
N SER A 99 2.52 -3.32 -2.45
CA SER A 99 3.31 -2.79 -3.57
C SER A 99 4.16 -1.59 -3.12
N GLY A 100 5.08 -1.14 -3.97
CA GLY A 100 5.63 0.19 -3.79
C GLY A 100 4.50 1.23 -3.70
N PRO A 101 4.51 2.15 -2.72
CA PRO A 101 3.55 3.23 -2.67
C PRO A 101 3.88 4.28 -3.73
N THR A 102 2.94 5.18 -3.99
CA THR A 102 3.13 6.34 -4.85
C THR A 102 2.43 7.53 -4.26
N ILE A 103 3.10 8.68 -4.23
CA ILE A 103 2.60 9.90 -3.61
C ILE A 103 2.36 10.91 -4.74
N SER A 104 1.13 11.37 -4.91
CA SER A 104 0.77 12.42 -5.87
C SER A 104 1.23 13.80 -5.39
N GLY A 105 1.30 14.76 -6.31
CA GLY A 105 1.64 16.15 -5.99
C GLY A 105 0.62 16.86 -5.08
N ASP A 106 -0.53 16.25 -4.84
CA ASP A 106 -1.58 16.77 -3.98
C ASP A 106 -1.61 16.14 -2.57
N GLY A 107 -0.69 15.20 -2.31
CA GLY A 107 -0.50 14.53 -1.02
C GLY A 107 -1.14 13.14 -0.92
N SER A 108 -1.95 12.71 -1.90
CA SER A 108 -2.58 11.38 -1.88
C SER A 108 -1.53 10.26 -2.01
N ILE A 109 -1.70 9.19 -1.23
CA ILE A 109 -0.80 8.03 -1.24
C ILE A 109 -1.56 6.83 -1.78
N TYR A 110 -1.06 6.21 -2.84
CA TYR A 110 -1.65 5.03 -3.48
C TYR A 110 -0.74 3.82 -3.32
N PHE A 111 -1.32 2.65 -3.03
CA PHE A 111 -0.59 1.39 -2.98
C PHE A 111 -1.54 0.22 -3.20
N GLY A 112 -1.03 -0.84 -3.83
CA GLY A 112 -1.75 -2.09 -4.01
C GLY A 112 -1.44 -3.09 -2.90
N HIS A 113 -2.43 -3.88 -2.51
CA HIS A 113 -2.32 -4.90 -1.47
C HIS A 113 -2.54 -6.31 -2.02
N MET A 114 -1.98 -7.32 -1.35
CA MET A 114 -2.03 -8.72 -1.84
C MET A 114 -3.41 -9.36 -1.79
N ASN A 115 -4.38 -8.75 -1.11
CA ASN A 115 -5.79 -9.15 -1.17
C ASN A 115 -6.54 -8.63 -2.42
N GLY A 116 -5.84 -7.88 -3.28
CA GLY A 116 -6.38 -7.30 -4.51
C GLY A 116 -7.04 -5.94 -4.37
N GLU A 117 -6.89 -5.28 -3.23
CA GLU A 117 -7.31 -3.90 -3.04
C GLU A 117 -6.24 -2.93 -3.54
N LEU A 118 -6.64 -1.96 -4.36
CA LEU A 118 -5.91 -0.70 -4.51
C LEU A 118 -6.38 0.23 -3.39
N MET A 119 -5.47 0.69 -2.55
CA MET A 119 -5.77 1.55 -1.41
C MET A 119 -5.24 2.96 -1.64
N THR A 120 -5.95 3.94 -1.09
CA THR A 120 -5.58 5.35 -1.10
C THR A 120 -5.66 5.91 0.31
N ILE A 121 -4.67 6.73 0.68
CA ILE A 121 -4.69 7.57 1.89
C ILE A 121 -4.68 9.03 1.43
N TYR A 122 -5.59 9.85 1.95
CA TYR A 122 -5.65 11.28 1.68
C TYR A 122 -6.11 12.04 2.92
N ASP A 123 -5.23 12.91 3.43
CA ASP A 123 -5.52 13.85 4.53
C ASP A 123 -6.55 14.89 4.06
N GLU A 124 -7.83 14.57 4.24
CA GLU A 124 -8.97 15.34 3.72
C GLU A 124 -9.18 16.61 4.54
N ASN A 125 -8.93 16.54 5.84
CA ASN A 125 -9.10 17.67 6.75
C ASN A 125 -7.83 18.55 6.89
N GLU A 126 -6.74 18.17 6.23
CA GLU A 126 -5.44 18.84 6.20
C GLU A 126 -4.82 19.05 7.60
N ASP A 127 -5.10 18.15 8.55
CA ASP A 127 -4.62 18.27 9.94
C ASP A 127 -3.30 17.53 10.21
N GLY A 128 -2.78 16.81 9.21
CA GLY A 128 -1.53 16.04 9.28
C GLY A 128 -1.68 14.68 9.95
N TRP A 129 -2.88 14.30 10.39
CA TRP A 129 -3.22 12.99 10.93
C TRP A 129 -4.04 12.21 9.92
N ILE A 130 -3.99 10.88 10.03
CA ILE A 130 -4.80 10.01 9.19
C ILE A 130 -5.81 9.26 10.04
N GLU A 131 -7.08 9.47 9.72
CA GLU A 131 -8.22 8.78 10.29
C GLU A 131 -8.69 7.65 9.36
N ALA A 132 -9.48 6.72 9.89
CA ALA A 132 -10.01 5.61 9.10
C ALA A 132 -10.87 6.06 7.90
N LYS A 133 -11.51 7.23 7.98
CA LYS A 133 -12.34 7.81 6.90
C LYS A 133 -11.51 8.33 5.73
N GLU A 134 -10.22 8.59 5.95
CA GLU A 134 -9.25 9.12 4.98
C GLU A 134 -8.55 8.00 4.21
N ILE A 135 -8.98 6.77 4.45
CA ILE A 135 -8.52 5.57 3.77
C ILE A 135 -9.67 5.07 2.90
N SER A 136 -9.41 4.94 1.61
CA SER A 136 -10.34 4.33 0.65
C SER A 136 -9.69 3.14 -0.03
N SER A 137 -10.53 2.19 -0.49
CA SER A 137 -10.07 1.04 -1.27
C SER A 137 -10.95 0.79 -2.48
N PHE A 138 -10.36 0.16 -3.49
CA PHE A 138 -11.03 -0.31 -4.68
C PHE A 138 -10.57 -1.74 -4.99
N GLN A 139 -11.52 -2.67 -5.13
CA GLN A 139 -11.18 -4.05 -5.44
C GLN A 139 -10.88 -4.23 -6.92
N THR A 140 -9.64 -4.60 -7.23
CA THR A 140 -9.19 -4.83 -8.62
C THR A 140 -9.42 -6.26 -9.09
N GLY A 141 -9.46 -7.22 -8.16
CA GLY A 141 -9.70 -8.63 -8.47
C GLY A 141 -8.46 -9.51 -8.39
N ALA A 142 -7.25 -8.93 -8.47
CA ALA A 142 -5.99 -9.62 -8.26
C ALA A 142 -4.97 -8.80 -7.47
N ALA A 143 -3.98 -9.48 -6.90
CA ALA A 143 -2.91 -8.89 -6.11
C ALA A 143 -2.02 -7.93 -6.92
N PHE A 144 -1.18 -7.18 -6.21
CA PHE A 144 -0.27 -6.21 -6.82
C PHE A 144 1.19 -6.60 -6.64
N ASN A 145 1.99 -6.39 -7.68
CA ASN A 145 3.45 -6.46 -7.58
C ASN A 145 4.10 -5.14 -8.01
N ALA A 146 3.47 -4.45 -8.97
CA ALA A 146 3.87 -3.13 -9.42
C ALA A 146 3.32 -2.02 -8.50
N ALA A 147 4.11 -0.97 -8.31
CA ALA A 147 3.61 0.27 -7.73
C ALA A 147 2.57 0.92 -8.67
N PRO A 148 1.54 1.60 -8.14
CA PRO A 148 0.71 2.49 -8.94
C PRO A 148 1.56 3.58 -9.60
N VAL A 149 1.06 4.18 -10.68
CA VAL A 149 1.74 5.26 -11.39
C VAL A 149 0.76 6.40 -11.62
N ILE A 150 1.25 7.63 -11.42
CA ILE A 150 0.44 8.84 -11.60
C ILE A 150 1.04 9.64 -12.74
N ALA A 151 0.17 10.12 -13.62
CA ALA A 151 0.50 11.08 -14.67
C ALA A 151 -0.59 12.16 -14.70
N PRO A 152 -0.38 13.29 -15.40
CA PRO A 152 -1.38 14.36 -15.45
C PRO A 152 -2.77 13.86 -15.86
N GLY A 153 -3.76 14.02 -14.97
CA GLY A 153 -5.15 13.61 -15.20
C GLY A 153 -5.40 12.10 -15.19
N MET A 154 -4.45 11.28 -14.71
CA MET A 154 -4.60 9.84 -14.69
C MET A 154 -3.86 9.13 -13.55
N LEU A 155 -4.47 8.04 -13.07
CA LEU A 155 -3.87 7.05 -12.18
C LEU A 155 -3.90 5.70 -12.90
N LEU A 156 -2.78 4.98 -12.86
CA LEU A 156 -2.64 3.64 -13.40
C LEU A 156 -2.25 2.70 -12.27
N ALA A 157 -2.90 1.54 -12.20
CA ALA A 157 -2.52 0.48 -11.28
C ALA A 157 -2.53 -0.85 -12.03
N ALA A 158 -1.41 -1.57 -11.94
CA ALA A 158 -1.23 -2.84 -12.63
C ALA A 158 -1.27 -3.99 -11.60
N PRO A 159 -2.46 -4.50 -11.27
CA PRO A 159 -2.55 -5.78 -10.58
C PRO A 159 -1.99 -6.89 -11.49
N CYS A 160 -1.78 -8.07 -10.93
CA CYS A 160 -1.12 -9.15 -11.63
C CYS A 160 -1.88 -9.64 -12.88
N ASP A 161 -3.18 -9.35 -13.02
CA ASP A 161 -4.06 -9.81 -14.09
C ASP A 161 -4.49 -8.72 -15.09
N GLY A 162 -3.94 -7.51 -15.00
CA GLY A 162 -4.34 -6.45 -15.93
C GLY A 162 -3.79 -5.06 -15.63
N LEU A 163 -4.52 -4.06 -16.12
CA LEU A 163 -4.23 -2.64 -15.95
C LEU A 163 -5.54 -1.88 -15.73
N HIS A 164 -5.64 -1.21 -14.60
CA HIS A 164 -6.71 -0.25 -14.35
C HIS A 164 -6.20 1.16 -14.63
N VAL A 165 -7.05 1.96 -15.27
CA VAL A 165 -6.78 3.36 -15.58
C VAL A 165 -7.95 4.20 -15.10
N TRP A 166 -7.69 5.15 -14.21
CA TRP A 166 -8.65 6.16 -13.80
C TRP A 166 -8.28 7.48 -14.44
N LYS A 167 -9.30 8.21 -14.92
CA LYS A 167 -9.19 9.56 -15.42
C LYS A 167 -9.87 10.50 -14.42
N PHE A 168 -9.23 11.61 -14.11
CA PHE A 168 -9.76 12.66 -13.23
C PHE A 168 -9.46 14.05 -13.80
#